data_AF-A0AAQ4FJ48-F1
#
_entry.id   AF-A0AAQ4FJ48-F1
#
_cell.length_a   1.000
_cell.length_b   1.000
_cell.length_c   1.000
_cell.angle_alpha   90.00
_cell.angle_beta   90.00
_cell.angle_gamma   90.00
#
_symmetry.space_group_name_H-M   'P 1'
#
loop_
_entity.id
_entity.type
_entity.pdbx_description
1 polymer ?
#
loop_
_entity_poly.entity_id
_entity_poly.type
_entity_poly.pdbx_seq_one_letter_code
_entity_poly.pdbx_strand_id
1 'polypeptide(L)'
;MNGLKQVEVVTTCLDFLRLVSVKLEGAEDCLHQLLQEPSTANYLSVALCLTKQNVVMPAFNLTIMANFQQDFSREKFVDSLVSVNRKRKALESPRKLEDPSTPVRLGGHVSRSSITLLNGHNRRLSVENSIERISRKLEQSFEIGDLKQSEILAVYENKISKLKAREEELLQLLEAKTAALQQSDRLVTKYRCIEAKNETEVEELRSLLRASERRIENSQEKMDEVEKRNEETVQSLKASRTKVKALKAHVEELEQRNNDLDVKAKRLEVALKSLESAQQEIRSQTEMIAMLQKHGESMKLKLEGMTKTNEELELANQNQEKVLKEHEAKMKDQAKCIHKLQGSLDEKAALVKSLKAEKKSMQADINSLQKDKAELEQQVQDLQAQLRKKEEALQIKSNQAAKMSADLDKLKKMQEMIQSISAGVM
;
A
#
# COMPACT_ATOMS: atom_id res chain seq x y z
N MET A 1 19.88 13.68 61.93
CA MET A 1 19.56 14.11 60.54
C MET A 1 19.11 12.98 59.61
N ASN A 2 19.38 11.70 59.87
CA ASN A 2 18.98 10.61 58.97
C ASN A 2 17.46 10.30 58.94
N GLY A 3 16.74 10.47 60.06
CA GLY A 3 15.30 10.15 60.12
C GLY A 3 14.39 11.07 59.30
N LEU A 4 14.75 12.36 59.13
CA LEU A 4 13.96 13.30 58.33
C LEU A 4 14.04 13.00 56.83
N LYS A 5 15.23 12.66 56.33
CA LYS A 5 15.40 12.24 54.93
C LYS A 5 14.66 10.93 54.64
N GLN A 6 14.62 10.02 55.61
CA GLN A 6 13.88 8.77 55.49
C GLN A 6 12.37 9.01 55.38
N VAL A 7 11.81 9.93 56.19
CA VAL A 7 10.39 10.32 56.10
C VAL A 7 10.08 10.91 54.72
N GLU A 8 10.91 11.82 54.22
CA GLU A 8 10.71 12.44 52.90
C GLU A 8 10.72 11.41 51.76
N VAL A 9 11.66 10.46 51.80
CA VAL A 9 11.77 9.38 50.79
C VAL A 9 10.54 8.47 50.85
N VAL A 10 10.14 8.02 52.04
CA VAL A 10 8.98 7.12 52.20
C VAL A 10 7.69 7.79 51.72
N THR A 11 7.44 9.04 52.10
CA THR A 11 6.25 9.78 51.66
C THR A 11 6.24 10.00 50.14
N THR A 12 7.39 10.29 49.54
CA THR A 12 7.50 10.50 48.09
C THR A 12 7.30 9.20 47.31
N CYS A 13 7.86 8.07 47.80
CA CYS A 13 7.66 6.76 47.19
C CYS A 13 6.20 6.30 47.26
N LEU A 14 5.50 6.56 48.38
CA LEU A 14 4.07 6.23 48.51
C LEU A 14 3.18 7.09 47.60
N ASP A 15 3.50 8.38 47.44
CA ASP A 15 2.75 9.25 46.52
C ASP A 15 3.02 8.90 45.05
N PHE A 16 4.24 8.49 44.72
CA PHE A 16 4.54 7.91 43.40
C PHE A 16 3.76 6.62 43.16
N LEU A 17 3.70 5.71 44.13
CA LEU A 17 2.93 4.48 44.02
C LEU A 17 1.43 4.75 43.81
N ARG A 18 0.89 5.77 44.48
CA ARG A 18 -0.48 6.28 44.27
C ARG A 18 -0.71 6.84 42.87
N LEU A 19 0.25 7.57 42.31
CA LEU A 19 0.15 8.10 40.93
C LEU A 19 0.18 6.99 39.89
N VAL A 20 0.97 5.94 40.17
CA VAL A 20 1.18 4.81 39.26
C VAL A 20 0.09 3.74 39.39
N SER A 21 -0.59 3.64 40.53
CA SER A 21 -1.67 2.66 40.76
C SER A 21 -2.86 2.81 39.81
N VAL A 22 -3.05 3.99 39.20
CA VAL A 22 -4.07 4.22 38.15
C VAL A 22 -3.76 3.46 36.85
N LYS A 23 -2.50 3.03 36.64
CA LYS A 23 -2.04 2.42 35.38
C LYS A 23 -1.45 1.02 35.51
N LEU A 24 -1.20 0.54 36.72
CA LEU A 24 -0.54 -0.74 36.99
C LEU A 24 -1.44 -1.64 37.83
N GLU A 25 -1.85 -2.75 37.23
CA GLU A 25 -2.69 -3.77 37.86
C GLU A 25 -1.95 -4.39 39.06
N GLY A 26 -2.59 -4.43 40.24
CA GLY A 26 -2.00 -4.90 41.50
C GLY A 26 -1.20 -3.87 42.30
N ALA A 27 -0.94 -2.67 41.77
CA ALA A 27 -0.24 -1.61 42.52
C ALA A 27 -1.14 -0.93 43.57
N GLU A 28 -2.47 -0.95 43.38
CA GLU A 28 -3.45 -0.46 44.36
C GLU A 28 -3.48 -1.36 45.61
N ASP A 29 -3.46 -2.68 45.44
CA ASP A 29 -3.40 -3.65 46.55
C ASP A 29 -2.10 -3.51 47.35
N CYS A 30 -0.97 -3.28 46.68
CA CYS A 30 0.31 -3.02 47.32
C CYS A 30 0.31 -1.70 48.11
N LEU A 31 -0.28 -0.64 47.56
CA LEU A 31 -0.45 0.63 48.26
C LEU A 31 -1.32 0.47 49.50
N HIS A 32 -2.41 -0.28 49.41
CA HIS A 32 -3.29 -0.58 50.54
C HIS A 32 -2.57 -1.37 51.63
N GLN A 33 -1.81 -2.40 51.26
CA GLN A 33 -1.00 -3.17 52.22
C GLN A 33 0.06 -2.31 52.92
N LEU A 34 0.72 -1.41 52.18
CA LEU A 34 1.72 -0.49 52.74
C LEU A 34 1.11 0.60 53.63
N LEU A 35 -0.12 1.04 53.36
CA LEU A 35 -0.83 2.01 54.21
C LEU A 35 -1.36 1.37 55.50
N GLN A 36 -1.53 0.04 55.53
CA GLN A 36 -1.89 -0.73 56.73
C GLN A 36 -0.70 -0.94 57.68
N GLU A 37 0.54 -0.84 57.20
CA GLU A 37 1.73 -0.98 58.03
C GLU A 37 1.78 0.08 59.16
N PRO A 38 1.91 -0.31 60.44
CA PRO A 38 1.94 0.64 61.57
C PRO A 38 3.09 1.65 61.50
N SER A 39 4.16 1.30 60.79
CA SER A 39 5.31 2.17 60.57
C SER A 39 4.96 3.35 59.64
N THR A 40 4.07 3.13 58.66
CA THR A 40 3.61 4.16 57.71
C THR A 40 2.84 5.27 58.39
N ALA A 41 2.02 4.95 59.40
CA ALA A 41 1.31 5.95 60.22
C ALA A 41 2.29 6.91 60.94
N ASN A 42 3.45 6.42 61.39
CA ASN A 42 4.49 7.25 62.00
C ASN A 42 5.23 8.12 60.97
N TYR A 43 5.45 7.63 59.75
CA TYR A 43 6.03 8.45 58.68
C TYR A 43 5.08 9.57 58.25
N LEU A 44 3.78 9.26 58.11
CA LEU A 44 2.75 10.25 57.75
C LEU A 44 2.55 11.31 58.85
N SER A 45 2.54 10.92 60.13
CA SER A 45 2.42 11.87 61.25
C SER A 45 3.60 12.84 61.31
N VAL A 46 4.82 12.36 61.08
CA VAL A 46 6.02 13.20 61.01
C VAL A 46 5.98 14.10 59.76
N ALA A 47 5.60 13.55 58.61
CA ALA A 47 5.55 14.28 57.34
C ALA A 47 4.53 15.44 57.36
N LEU A 48 3.37 15.26 58.01
CA LEU A 48 2.36 16.31 58.20
C LEU A 48 2.81 17.45 59.12
N CYS A 49 3.77 17.17 60.01
CA CYS A 49 4.33 18.16 60.92
C CYS A 49 5.54 18.92 60.34
N LEU A 50 5.97 18.61 59.09
CA LEU A 50 7.05 19.33 58.41
C LEU A 50 6.57 20.68 57.84
N THR A 51 7.51 21.57 57.54
CA THR A 51 7.23 22.88 56.91
C THR A 51 7.28 22.85 55.38
N LYS A 52 7.77 21.75 54.81
CA LYS A 52 7.96 21.58 53.36
C LYS A 52 6.65 21.19 52.68
N GLN A 53 6.09 22.10 51.89
CA GLN A 53 4.82 21.89 51.18
C GLN A 53 4.82 20.66 50.26
N ASN A 54 5.96 20.37 49.62
CA ASN A 54 6.15 19.22 48.74
C ASN A 54 6.19 17.85 49.46
N VAL A 55 6.16 17.84 50.80
CA VAL A 55 6.11 16.63 51.62
C VAL A 55 4.79 16.55 52.37
N VAL A 56 4.30 17.69 52.87
CA VAL A 56 3.03 17.81 53.60
C VAL A 56 1.83 17.49 52.72
N MET A 57 1.78 18.00 51.48
CA MET A 57 0.63 17.78 50.58
C MET A 57 0.48 16.31 50.15
N PRO A 58 1.56 15.61 49.73
CA PRO A 58 1.52 14.17 49.53
C PRO A 58 1.10 13.39 50.78
N ALA A 59 1.69 13.70 51.94
CA ALA A 59 1.33 13.05 53.21
C ALA A 59 -0.14 13.25 53.59
N PHE A 60 -0.69 14.45 53.35
CA PHE A 60 -2.09 14.76 53.59
C PHE A 60 -3.03 13.94 52.72
N ASN A 61 -2.75 13.86 51.42
CA ASN A 61 -3.55 13.05 50.50
C ASN A 61 -3.48 11.56 50.83
N LEU A 62 -2.29 11.04 51.15
CA LEU A 62 -2.09 9.65 51.59
C LEU A 62 -2.82 9.37 52.91
N THR A 63 -2.87 10.33 53.83
CA THR A 63 -3.61 10.21 55.11
C THR A 63 -5.12 10.16 54.87
N ILE A 64 -5.65 10.95 53.94
CA ILE A 64 -7.07 10.89 53.57
C ILE A 64 -7.39 9.50 53.00
N MET A 65 -6.58 8.98 52.08
CA MET A 65 -6.77 7.65 51.50
C MET A 65 -6.68 6.56 52.57
N ALA A 66 -5.70 6.62 53.46
CA ALA A 66 -5.53 5.67 54.56
C ALA A 66 -6.70 5.71 55.55
N ASN A 67 -7.28 6.89 55.79
CA ASN A 67 -8.40 7.06 56.73
C ASN A 67 -9.68 6.33 56.31
N PHE A 68 -9.88 6.12 55.00
CA PHE A 68 -11.01 5.37 54.45
C PHE A 68 -10.80 3.85 54.43
N GLN A 69 -9.64 3.34 54.87
CA GLN A 69 -9.40 1.90 55.00
C GLN A 69 -9.90 1.35 56.34
N GLN A 70 -10.41 0.12 56.35
CA GLN A 70 -10.97 -0.52 57.55
C GLN A 70 -9.92 -0.82 58.63
N ASP A 71 -8.67 -1.11 58.23
CA ASP A 71 -7.61 -1.58 59.13
C ASP A 71 -6.53 -0.52 59.46
N PHE A 72 -6.77 0.75 59.11
CA PHE A 72 -5.83 1.83 59.46
C PHE A 72 -5.90 2.17 60.96
N SER A 73 -4.76 2.09 61.65
CA SER A 73 -4.67 2.37 63.08
C SER A 73 -4.75 3.87 63.41
N ARG A 74 -5.97 4.42 63.34
CA ARG A 74 -6.28 5.84 63.57
C ARG A 74 -5.79 6.34 64.93
N GLU A 75 -5.95 5.54 65.98
CA GLU A 75 -5.51 5.87 67.34
C GLU A 75 -3.99 6.07 67.41
N LYS A 76 -3.21 5.14 66.86
CA LYS A 76 -1.74 5.24 66.82
C LYS A 76 -1.26 6.40 65.96
N PHE A 77 -1.95 6.70 64.87
CA PHE A 77 -1.65 7.86 64.04
C PHE A 77 -1.85 9.18 64.79
N VAL A 78 -2.97 9.34 65.51
CA VAL A 78 -3.26 10.54 66.30
C VAL A 78 -2.27 10.69 67.46
N ASP A 79 -1.96 9.61 68.18
CA ASP A 79 -0.97 9.62 69.26
C ASP A 79 0.43 10.02 68.77
N SER A 80 0.82 9.49 67.61
CA SER A 80 2.07 9.84 66.94
C SER A 80 2.09 11.32 66.53
N LEU A 81 1.00 11.83 65.95
CA LEU A 81 0.86 13.23 65.53
C LEU A 81 0.91 14.20 66.73
N VAL A 82 0.24 13.87 67.83
CA VAL A 82 0.29 14.63 69.08
C VAL A 82 1.69 14.61 69.68
N SER A 83 2.37 13.46 69.68
CA SER A 83 3.75 13.30 70.16
C SER A 83 4.74 14.14 69.34
N VAL A 84 4.62 14.13 68.01
CA VAL A 84 5.47 14.92 67.11
C VAL A 84 5.21 16.42 67.27
N ASN A 85 3.95 16.84 67.35
CA ASN A 85 3.59 18.25 67.58
C ASN A 85 4.05 18.78 68.96
N ARG A 86 3.97 17.95 70.02
CA ARG A 86 4.53 18.30 71.34
C ARG A 86 6.05 18.48 71.27
N LYS A 87 6.77 17.57 70.59
CA LYS A 87 8.22 17.68 70.40
C LYS A 87 8.59 18.93 69.59
N ARG A 88 7.81 19.28 68.57
CA ARG A 88 8.03 20.51 67.78
C ARG A 88 7.81 21.78 68.61
N LYS A 89 6.69 21.87 69.35
CA LYS A 89 6.41 23.01 70.24
C LYS A 89 7.45 23.16 71.36
N ALA A 90 8.02 22.07 71.84
CA ALA A 90 9.10 22.09 72.83
C ALA A 90 10.42 22.66 72.27
N LEU A 91 10.67 22.54 70.96
CA LEU A 91 11.83 23.16 70.28
C LEU A 91 11.59 24.62 69.84
N GLU A 92 10.34 25.07 69.72
CA GLU A 92 9.97 26.43 69.27
C GLU A 92 9.72 27.44 70.43
N SER A 93 9.99 27.06 71.68
CA SER A 93 9.82 27.94 72.86
C SER A 93 10.95 28.98 73.02
N PRO A 94 10.66 30.29 73.04
CA PRO A 94 11.63 31.32 73.41
C PRO A 94 11.74 31.43 74.94
N ARG A 95 12.97 31.33 75.47
CA ARG A 95 13.31 31.81 76.82
C ARG A 95 12.99 33.30 76.93
N LYS A 96 12.21 33.70 77.94
CA LYS A 96 12.23 35.07 78.47
C LYS A 96 12.29 35.05 79.99
N LEU A 97 13.30 35.75 80.50
CA LEU A 97 13.44 36.28 81.85
C LEU A 97 12.38 37.37 82.09
N GLU A 98 11.86 37.44 83.32
CA GLU A 98 11.96 38.59 84.25
C GLU A 98 10.83 38.56 85.31
N ASP A 99 11.26 38.42 86.58
CA ASP A 99 10.66 39.02 87.78
C ASP A 99 11.26 40.45 87.94
N PRO A 100 10.78 41.43 88.76
CA PRO A 100 10.13 41.23 90.07
C PRO A 100 9.00 42.25 90.47
N SER A 101 8.28 41.98 91.59
CA SER A 101 8.16 42.84 92.80
C SER A 101 6.83 42.75 93.59
N THR A 102 6.88 42.06 94.73
CA THR A 102 6.36 42.35 96.11
C THR A 102 4.93 42.86 96.39
N PRO A 103 4.24 42.23 97.38
CA PRO A 103 3.28 42.88 98.29
C PRO A 103 3.83 43.03 99.72
N VAL A 104 3.51 44.13 100.39
CA VAL A 104 3.85 44.40 101.81
C VAL A 104 2.59 44.30 102.67
N ARG A 105 2.64 43.44 103.71
CA ARG A 105 1.78 43.48 104.91
C ARG A 105 2.53 42.80 106.08
N LEU A 106 2.57 43.48 107.23
CA LEU A 106 2.32 42.99 108.60
C LEU A 106 3.06 43.84 109.64
N GLY A 107 2.37 44.18 110.73
CA GLY A 107 2.97 44.72 111.95
C GLY A 107 1.91 44.92 113.04
N GLY A 108 2.02 44.17 114.13
CA GLY A 108 1.15 44.25 115.31
C GLY A 108 1.94 44.31 116.63
N HIS A 109 1.32 45.01 117.60
CA HIS A 109 1.34 44.91 119.08
C HIS A 109 2.62 45.02 119.98
N VAL A 110 2.55 46.03 120.89
CA VAL A 110 2.58 46.03 122.40
C VAL A 110 3.89 45.93 123.23
N SER A 111 4.11 46.95 124.10
CA SER A 111 4.26 46.88 125.60
C SER A 111 4.80 48.21 126.19
N ARG A 112 4.10 48.92 127.13
CA ARG A 112 4.15 48.90 128.63
C ARG A 112 5.37 49.64 129.23
N SER A 113 5.32 50.63 130.15
CA SER A 113 4.81 50.65 131.55
C SER A 113 4.98 52.08 132.18
N SER A 114 4.03 52.63 132.98
CA SER A 114 4.09 52.88 134.47
C SER A 114 4.86 54.16 134.93
N ILE A 115 4.56 54.97 135.98
CA ILE A 115 3.73 54.88 137.20
C ILE A 115 3.72 56.25 138.00
N THR A 116 2.61 56.55 138.72
CA THR A 116 2.41 57.34 140.01
C THR A 116 2.78 58.83 140.20
N LEU A 117 2.23 59.64 141.14
CA LEU A 117 1.00 59.76 141.98
C LEU A 117 1.32 60.81 143.09
N LEU A 118 0.29 61.42 143.69
CA LEU A 118 0.19 62.04 145.05
C LEU A 118 0.75 63.47 145.28
N ASN A 119 0.29 64.29 146.24
CA ASN A 119 -1.00 64.52 146.91
C ASN A 119 -0.77 65.62 147.98
N GLY A 120 -1.68 66.59 148.10
CA GLY A 120 -2.13 67.28 149.34
C GLY A 120 -1.17 68.02 150.30
N HIS A 121 -1.67 69.05 150.98
CA HIS A 121 -1.81 69.16 152.46
C HIS A 121 -2.05 70.61 152.95
N ASN A 122 -3.32 70.99 153.03
CA ASN A 122 -4.11 71.45 154.19
C ASN A 122 -3.51 72.12 155.48
N ARG A 123 -4.30 73.12 155.94
CA ARG A 123 -4.74 73.50 157.31
C ARG A 123 -3.95 74.49 158.18
N ARG A 124 -4.64 75.57 158.61
CA ARG A 124 -4.57 76.19 159.96
C ARG A 124 -5.61 77.31 160.04
N LEU A 125 -6.78 77.23 160.70
CA LEU A 125 -7.34 76.41 161.77
C LEU A 125 -7.63 77.20 163.09
N SER A 126 -8.05 78.48 163.16
CA SER A 126 -8.64 79.00 164.44
C SER A 126 -9.42 80.33 164.50
N VAL A 127 -9.36 81.20 163.49
CA VAL A 127 -10.51 82.12 163.21
C VAL A 127 -11.59 81.35 162.43
N GLU A 128 -11.16 80.22 161.89
CA GLU A 128 -11.88 79.15 161.25
C GLU A 128 -12.89 78.37 162.06
N ASN A 129 -13.32 78.68 163.28
CA ASN A 129 -14.54 78.00 163.80
C ASN A 129 -15.84 78.80 163.50
N SER A 130 -15.68 80.09 163.22
CA SER A 130 -16.75 80.96 162.72
C SER A 130 -16.65 81.09 161.21
N ILE A 131 -15.42 81.20 160.70
CA ILE A 131 -15.14 80.93 159.30
C ILE A 131 -15.47 79.46 158.97
N GLU A 132 -15.22 78.39 159.75
CA GLU A 132 -15.71 77.01 159.41
C GLU A 132 -17.22 76.88 159.44
N ARG A 133 -17.98 77.70 160.16
CA ARG A 133 -19.44 77.55 160.16
C ARG A 133 -20.05 78.21 158.94
N ILE A 134 -19.50 79.36 158.56
CA ILE A 134 -19.82 80.06 157.31
C ILE A 134 -19.22 79.28 156.13
N SER A 135 -18.00 78.77 156.24
CA SER A 135 -17.32 77.88 155.32
C SER A 135 -17.99 76.52 155.26
N ARG A 136 -18.53 75.92 156.31
CA ARG A 136 -19.32 74.66 156.20
C ARG A 136 -20.67 74.89 155.56
N LYS A 137 -21.33 76.03 155.83
CA LYS A 137 -22.55 76.41 155.12
C LYS A 137 -22.27 76.80 153.67
N LEU A 138 -21.18 77.51 153.40
CA LEU A 138 -20.71 77.81 152.05
C LEU A 138 -20.25 76.54 151.35
N GLU A 139 -19.49 75.65 151.99
CA GLU A 139 -19.02 74.35 151.50
C GLU A 139 -20.20 73.44 151.25
N GLN A 140 -21.23 73.37 152.10
CA GLN A 140 -22.44 72.61 151.79
C GLN A 140 -23.29 73.27 150.69
N SER A 141 -23.36 74.61 150.64
CA SER A 141 -24.09 75.32 149.58
C SER A 141 -23.37 75.26 148.23
N PHE A 142 -22.04 75.29 148.25
CA PHE A 142 -21.14 75.06 147.13
C PHE A 142 -21.13 73.58 146.77
N GLU A 143 -21.15 72.63 147.71
CA GLU A 143 -21.25 71.18 147.42
C GLU A 143 -22.60 70.84 146.81
N ILE A 144 -23.72 71.41 147.29
CA ILE A 144 -25.05 71.21 146.68
C ILE A 144 -25.12 71.91 145.32
N GLY A 145 -24.47 73.07 145.18
CA GLY A 145 -24.29 73.78 143.91
C GLY A 145 -23.42 72.99 142.92
N ASP A 146 -22.33 72.41 143.38
CA ASP A 146 -21.29 71.67 142.66
C ASP A 146 -21.78 70.28 142.29
N LEU A 147 -22.60 69.63 143.12
CA LEU A 147 -23.28 68.37 142.79
C LEU A 147 -24.32 68.58 141.69
N LYS A 148 -25.15 69.63 141.79
CA LYS A 148 -26.09 69.99 140.71
C LYS A 148 -25.36 70.42 139.45
N GLN A 149 -24.28 71.18 139.56
CA GLN A 149 -23.40 71.52 138.44
C GLN A 149 -22.74 70.27 137.86
N SER A 150 -22.31 69.31 138.68
CA SER A 150 -21.70 68.06 138.26
C SER A 150 -22.69 67.12 137.56
N GLU A 151 -23.95 67.06 137.99
CA GLU A 151 -25.01 66.31 137.28
C GLU A 151 -25.34 66.96 135.94
N ILE A 152 -25.43 68.29 135.90
CA ILE A 152 -25.62 69.05 134.66
C ILE A 152 -24.45 68.82 133.71
N LEU A 153 -23.21 68.90 134.21
CA LEU A 153 -21.99 68.61 133.45
C LEU A 153 -21.99 67.17 132.94
N ALA A 154 -22.33 66.17 133.77
CA ALA A 154 -22.40 64.78 133.35
C ALA A 154 -23.45 64.55 132.24
N VAL A 155 -24.59 65.24 132.30
CA VAL A 155 -25.60 65.21 131.23
C VAL A 155 -25.05 65.82 129.94
N TYR A 156 -24.35 66.96 130.01
CA TYR A 156 -23.72 67.58 128.85
C TYR A 156 -22.55 66.75 128.30
N GLU A 157 -21.71 66.17 129.15
CA GLU A 157 -20.63 65.26 128.76
C GLU A 157 -21.15 63.99 128.09
N ASN A 158 -22.23 63.41 128.60
CA ASN A 158 -22.90 62.28 127.97
C ASN A 158 -23.50 62.69 126.60
N LYS A 159 -24.14 63.86 126.53
CA LYS A 159 -24.66 64.38 125.25
C LYS A 159 -23.53 64.64 124.24
N ILE A 160 -22.41 65.22 124.67
CA ILE A 160 -21.22 65.43 123.84
C ILE A 160 -20.67 64.08 123.39
N SER A 161 -20.58 63.09 124.28
CA SER A 161 -20.08 61.74 123.94
C SER A 161 -20.98 61.04 122.94
N LYS A 162 -22.31 61.13 123.10
CA LYS A 162 -23.29 60.61 122.12
C LYS A 162 -23.19 61.32 120.78
N LEU A 163 -23.00 62.64 120.77
CA LEU A 163 -22.82 63.41 119.54
C LEU A 163 -21.51 63.03 118.84
N LYS A 164 -20.40 62.86 119.58
CA LYS A 164 -19.12 62.38 119.04
C LYS A 164 -19.23 60.97 118.47
N ALA A 165 -19.87 60.04 119.18
CA ALA A 165 -20.08 58.68 118.68
C ALA A 165 -20.92 58.68 117.39
N ARG A 166 -21.96 59.52 117.33
CA ARG A 166 -22.78 59.68 116.12
C ARG A 166 -22.01 60.34 114.98
N GLU A 167 -21.16 61.32 115.27
CA GLU A 167 -20.27 61.94 114.28
C GLU A 167 -19.29 60.91 113.73
N GLU A 168 -18.69 60.07 114.57
CA GLU A 168 -17.82 58.98 114.17
C GLU A 168 -18.54 57.94 113.29
N GLU A 169 -19.76 57.52 113.66
CA GLU A 169 -20.59 56.63 112.84
C GLU A 169 -20.93 57.26 111.47
N LEU A 170 -21.30 58.55 111.46
CA LEU A 170 -21.58 59.28 110.22
C LEU A 170 -20.34 59.40 109.33
N LEU A 171 -19.15 59.61 109.91
CA LEU A 171 -17.88 59.62 109.19
C LEU A 171 -17.55 58.24 108.61
N GLN A 172 -17.72 57.16 109.37
CA GLN A 172 -17.53 55.80 108.88
C GLN A 172 -18.50 55.46 107.74
N LEU A 173 -19.77 55.87 107.85
CA LEU A 173 -20.76 55.67 106.78
C LEU A 173 -20.41 56.49 105.53
N LEU A 174 -19.91 57.72 105.70
CA LEU A 174 -19.45 58.55 104.61
C LEU A 174 -18.24 57.93 103.89
N GLU A 175 -17.28 57.40 104.65
CA GLU A 175 -16.11 56.69 104.13
C GLU A 175 -16.53 55.42 103.38
N ALA A 176 -17.41 54.60 103.96
CA ALA A 176 -17.94 53.40 103.33
C ALA A 176 -18.69 53.72 102.02
N LYS A 177 -19.52 54.77 101.99
CA LYS A 177 -20.23 55.23 100.78
C LYS A 177 -19.25 55.71 99.72
N THR A 178 -18.21 56.43 100.12
CA THR A 178 -17.16 56.92 99.20
C THR A 178 -16.39 55.75 98.59
N ALA A 179 -16.03 54.74 99.40
CA ALA A 179 -15.38 53.52 98.91
C ALA A 179 -16.27 52.71 97.97
N ALA A 180 -17.57 52.56 98.29
CA ALA A 180 -18.54 51.89 97.43
C ALA A 180 -18.74 52.62 96.10
N LEU A 181 -18.77 53.96 96.10
CA LEU A 181 -18.85 54.77 94.89
C LEU A 181 -17.61 54.58 94.01
N GLN A 182 -16.41 54.63 94.60
CA GLN A 182 -15.16 54.36 93.88
C GLN A 182 -15.12 52.95 93.27
N GLN A 183 -15.66 51.95 93.98
CA GLN A 183 -15.79 50.59 93.44
C GLN A 183 -16.77 50.53 92.27
N SER A 184 -17.91 51.22 92.36
CA SER A 184 -18.88 51.35 91.26
C SER A 184 -18.24 52.00 90.04
N ASP A 185 -17.51 53.11 90.21
CA ASP A 185 -16.85 53.81 89.10
C ASP A 185 -15.79 52.95 88.40
N ARG A 186 -15.02 52.17 89.18
CA ARG A 186 -14.08 51.17 88.63
C ARG A 186 -14.81 50.12 87.80
N LEU A 187 -15.98 49.66 88.26
CA LEU A 187 -16.77 48.66 87.55
C LEU A 187 -17.36 49.22 86.25
N VAL A 188 -17.92 50.43 86.29
CA VAL A 188 -18.42 51.14 85.09
C VAL A 188 -17.31 51.34 84.06
N THR A 189 -16.12 51.76 84.50
CA THR A 189 -14.97 51.94 83.60
C THR A 189 -14.54 50.63 82.95
N LYS A 190 -14.53 49.52 83.71
CA LYS A 190 -14.25 48.18 83.17
C LYS A 190 -15.29 47.76 82.14
N TYR A 191 -16.58 47.94 82.43
CA TYR A 191 -17.65 47.59 81.49
C TYR A 191 -17.57 48.40 80.20
N ARG A 192 -17.31 49.72 80.27
CA ARG A 192 -17.10 50.56 79.08
C ARG A 192 -15.92 50.12 78.23
N CYS A 193 -14.82 49.71 78.87
CA CYS A 193 -13.65 49.19 78.15
C CYS A 193 -13.95 47.86 77.45
N ILE A 194 -14.68 46.95 78.13
CA ILE A 194 -15.13 45.68 77.54
C ILE A 194 -16.09 45.93 76.38
N GLU A 195 -17.03 46.85 76.54
CA GLU A 195 -17.99 47.24 75.50
C GLU A 195 -17.27 47.78 74.26
N ALA A 196 -16.38 48.76 74.42
CA ALA A 196 -15.57 49.28 73.31
C ALA A 196 -14.73 48.20 72.62
N LYS A 197 -14.14 47.27 73.39
CA LYS A 197 -13.40 46.13 72.83
C LYS A 197 -14.32 45.22 72.01
N ASN A 198 -15.48 44.86 72.54
CA ASN A 198 -16.45 44.02 71.84
C ASN A 198 -16.95 44.70 70.56
N GLU A 199 -17.20 46.01 70.58
CA GLU A 199 -17.58 46.77 69.39
C GLU A 199 -16.49 46.72 68.30
N THR A 200 -15.21 46.85 68.69
CA THR A 200 -14.10 46.70 67.74
C THR A 200 -14.00 45.28 67.17
N GLU A 201 -14.13 44.25 68.01
CA GLU A 201 -14.13 42.85 67.56
C GLU A 201 -15.30 42.55 66.60
N VAL A 202 -16.48 43.11 66.85
CA VAL A 202 -17.65 42.96 65.97
C VAL A 202 -17.40 43.62 64.61
N GLU A 203 -16.81 44.82 64.57
CA GLU A 203 -16.51 45.47 63.29
C GLU A 203 -15.39 44.75 62.52
N GLU A 204 -14.39 44.21 63.21
CA GLU A 204 -13.37 43.34 62.62
C GLU A 204 -14.00 42.08 62.00
N LEU A 205 -14.88 41.39 62.73
CA LEU A 205 -15.59 40.21 62.22
C LEU A 205 -16.48 40.54 61.02
N ARG A 206 -17.18 41.69 61.03
CA ARG A 206 -17.96 42.16 59.88
C ARG A 206 -17.08 42.44 58.67
N SER A 207 -15.91 43.06 58.88
CA SER A 207 -14.96 43.32 57.79
C SER A 207 -14.43 42.02 57.18
N LEU A 208 -14.07 41.04 58.02
CA LEU A 208 -13.64 39.71 57.59
C LEU A 208 -14.73 38.96 56.83
N LEU A 209 -15.99 39.04 57.29
CA LEU A 209 -17.14 38.45 56.62
C LEU A 209 -17.31 39.04 55.21
N ARG A 210 -17.38 40.38 55.09
CA ARG A 210 -17.47 41.06 53.79
C ARG A 210 -16.30 40.70 52.85
N ALA A 211 -15.09 40.56 53.40
CA ALA A 211 -13.93 40.15 52.61
C ALA A 211 -13.99 38.67 52.20
N SER A 212 -14.63 37.81 52.97
CA SER A 212 -14.88 36.40 52.61
C SER A 212 -15.96 36.29 51.53
N GLU A 213 -17.06 37.03 51.65
CA GLU A 213 -18.15 37.08 50.67
C GLU A 213 -17.63 37.55 49.31
N ARG A 214 -16.87 38.66 49.27
CA ARG A 214 -16.22 39.11 48.02
C ARG A 214 -15.27 38.08 47.41
N ARG A 215 -14.57 37.28 48.23
CA ARG A 215 -13.69 36.21 47.71
C ARG A 215 -14.50 35.07 47.08
N ILE A 216 -15.67 34.76 47.65
CA ILE A 216 -16.59 33.77 47.12
C ILE A 216 -17.16 34.27 45.78
N GLU A 217 -17.66 35.51 45.73
CA GLU A 217 -18.16 36.14 44.51
C GLU A 217 -17.11 36.15 43.38
N ASN A 218 -15.90 36.64 43.67
CA ASN A 218 -14.79 36.63 42.70
C ASN A 218 -14.40 35.21 42.23
N SER A 219 -14.56 34.20 43.10
CA SER A 219 -14.27 32.81 42.72
C SER A 219 -15.39 32.25 41.85
N GLN A 220 -16.65 32.61 42.13
CA GLN A 220 -17.80 32.24 41.32
C GLN A 220 -17.71 32.85 39.92
N GLU A 221 -17.40 34.15 39.80
CA GLU A 221 -17.19 34.80 38.49
C GLU A 221 -16.11 34.11 37.66
N LYS A 222 -14.99 33.72 38.30
CA LYS A 222 -13.94 32.95 37.62
C LYS A 222 -14.40 31.57 37.18
N MET A 223 -15.23 30.89 37.98
CA MET A 223 -15.81 29.60 37.60
C MET A 223 -16.74 29.78 36.39
N ASP A 224 -17.62 30.76 36.41
CA ASP A 224 -18.54 31.06 35.30
C ASP A 224 -17.77 31.42 34.01
N GLU A 225 -16.69 32.20 34.12
CA GLU A 225 -15.81 32.49 32.97
C GLU A 225 -15.12 31.23 32.43
N VAL A 226 -14.66 30.33 33.31
CA VAL A 226 -14.04 29.06 32.90
C VAL A 226 -15.06 28.15 32.25
N GLU A 227 -16.29 28.07 32.77
CA GLU A 227 -17.38 27.32 32.17
C GLU A 227 -17.71 27.84 30.77
N LYS A 228 -17.85 29.15 30.59
CA LYS A 228 -18.07 29.75 29.27
C LYS A 228 -16.94 29.44 28.29
N ARG A 229 -15.67 29.58 28.70
CA ARG A 229 -14.51 29.22 27.86
C ARG A 229 -14.51 27.71 27.54
N ASN A 230 -14.90 26.86 28.49
CA ASN A 230 -15.01 25.42 28.28
C ASN A 230 -16.12 25.10 27.25
N GLU A 231 -17.26 25.78 27.31
CA GLU A 231 -18.32 25.63 26.30
C GLU A 231 -17.85 26.04 24.90
N GLU A 232 -17.18 27.19 24.77
CA GLU A 232 -16.61 27.68 23.50
C GLU A 232 -15.59 26.69 22.93
N THR A 233 -14.67 26.17 23.77
CA THR A 233 -13.68 25.17 23.33
C THR A 233 -14.33 23.84 22.96
N VAL A 234 -15.34 23.37 23.69
CA VAL A 234 -16.12 22.16 23.35
C VAL A 234 -16.84 22.34 22.02
N GLN A 235 -17.44 23.51 21.76
CA GLN A 235 -18.07 23.80 20.47
C GLN A 235 -17.04 23.82 19.32
N SER A 236 -15.89 24.44 19.53
CA SER A 236 -14.78 24.45 18.56
C SER A 236 -14.26 23.03 18.27
N LEU A 237 -14.09 22.20 19.31
CA LEU A 237 -13.70 20.79 19.17
C LEU A 237 -14.75 19.97 18.42
N LYS A 238 -16.05 20.20 18.68
CA LYS A 238 -17.14 19.56 17.91
C LYS A 238 -17.07 19.94 16.43
N ALA A 239 -16.87 21.23 16.12
CA ALA A 239 -16.73 21.71 14.75
C ALA A 239 -15.47 21.18 14.05
N SER A 240 -14.35 21.06 14.76
CA SER A 240 -13.14 20.43 14.24
C SER A 240 -13.36 18.93 13.97
N ARG A 241 -14.03 18.22 14.89
CA ARG A 241 -14.35 16.80 14.74
C ARG A 241 -15.26 16.53 13.53
N THR A 242 -16.23 17.40 13.23
CA THR A 242 -17.05 17.26 12.01
C THR A 242 -16.23 17.49 10.75
N LYS A 243 -15.34 18.49 10.72
CA LYS A 243 -14.39 18.70 9.61
C LYS A 243 -13.48 17.49 9.39
N VAL A 244 -12.92 16.92 10.45
CA VAL A 244 -12.08 15.72 10.37
C VAL A 244 -12.86 14.53 9.80
N LYS A 245 -14.12 14.34 10.21
CA LYS A 245 -14.98 13.29 9.63
C LYS A 245 -15.23 13.51 8.13
N ALA A 246 -15.53 14.74 7.72
CA ALA A 246 -15.73 15.07 6.31
C ALA A 246 -14.47 14.86 5.46
N LEU A 247 -13.29 15.24 5.98
CA LEU A 247 -12.01 15.00 5.31
C LEU A 247 -11.70 13.52 5.18
N LYS A 248 -11.99 12.70 6.21
CA LYS A 248 -11.82 11.24 6.12
C LYS A 248 -12.69 10.63 5.01
N ALA A 249 -13.96 11.01 4.93
CA ALA A 249 -14.85 10.55 3.85
C ALA A 249 -14.32 10.95 2.46
N HIS A 250 -13.80 12.18 2.32
CA HIS A 250 -13.21 12.63 1.05
C HIS A 250 -11.91 11.86 0.70
N VAL A 251 -11.10 11.48 1.69
CA VAL A 251 -9.92 10.63 1.46
C VAL A 251 -10.35 9.25 0.97
N GLU A 252 -11.35 8.64 1.60
CA GLU A 252 -11.92 7.35 1.16
C GLU A 252 -12.45 7.41 -0.28
N GLU A 253 -13.16 8.50 -0.65
CA GLU A 253 -13.61 8.73 -2.03
C GLU A 253 -12.46 8.87 -3.04
N LEU A 254 -11.37 9.54 -2.66
CA LEU A 254 -10.18 9.68 -3.50
C LEU A 254 -9.46 8.35 -3.68
N GLU A 255 -9.32 7.55 -2.62
CA GLU A 255 -8.76 6.21 -2.68
C GLU A 255 -9.58 5.31 -3.62
N GLN A 256 -10.91 5.36 -3.52
CA GLN A 256 -11.78 4.62 -4.41
C GLN A 256 -11.62 5.06 -5.89
N ARG A 257 -11.59 6.38 -6.16
CA ARG A 257 -11.31 6.89 -7.52
C ARG A 257 -9.95 6.47 -8.04
N ASN A 258 -8.92 6.44 -7.18
CA ASN A 258 -7.58 6.02 -7.58
C ASN A 258 -7.55 4.53 -7.96
N ASN A 259 -8.25 3.68 -7.19
CA ASN A 259 -8.42 2.26 -7.52
C ASN A 259 -9.15 2.08 -8.87
N ASP A 260 -10.20 2.85 -9.14
CA ASP A 260 -10.92 2.82 -10.42
C ASP A 260 -10.02 3.23 -11.60
N LEU A 261 -9.16 4.24 -11.39
CA LEU A 261 -8.18 4.67 -12.39
C LEU A 261 -7.11 3.61 -12.64
N ASP A 262 -6.62 2.92 -11.62
CA ASP A 262 -5.67 1.81 -11.76
C ASP A 262 -6.27 0.65 -12.57
N VAL A 263 -7.53 0.29 -12.31
CA VAL A 263 -8.26 -0.71 -13.10
C VAL A 263 -8.40 -0.27 -14.56
N LYS A 264 -8.73 1.00 -14.82
CA LYS A 264 -8.81 1.54 -16.18
C LYS A 264 -7.45 1.54 -16.88
N ALA A 265 -6.37 1.89 -16.17
CA ALA A 265 -5.01 1.85 -16.70
C ALA A 265 -4.61 0.43 -17.12
N LYS A 266 -4.85 -0.57 -16.26
CA LYS A 266 -4.61 -1.99 -16.59
C LYS A 266 -5.41 -2.46 -17.79
N ARG A 267 -6.69 -2.07 -17.91
CA ARG A 267 -7.53 -2.38 -19.08
C ARG A 267 -6.99 -1.77 -20.37
N LEU A 268 -6.54 -0.51 -20.31
CA LEU A 268 -5.92 0.17 -21.44
C LEU A 268 -4.61 -0.53 -21.86
N GLU A 269 -3.80 -0.98 -20.90
CA GLU A 269 -2.58 -1.73 -21.20
C GLU A 269 -2.87 -3.06 -21.96
N VAL A 270 -3.91 -3.78 -21.54
CA VAL A 270 -4.37 -5.00 -22.25
C VAL A 270 -4.89 -4.66 -23.65
N ALA A 271 -5.66 -3.59 -23.79
CA ALA A 271 -6.16 -3.14 -25.09
C ALA A 271 -5.01 -2.74 -26.04
N LEU A 272 -3.97 -2.07 -25.52
CA LEU A 272 -2.78 -1.72 -26.29
C LEU A 272 -2.05 -2.96 -26.79
N LYS A 273 -1.79 -3.95 -25.93
CA LYS A 273 -1.15 -5.22 -26.33
C LYS A 273 -1.96 -5.97 -27.39
N SER A 274 -3.29 -5.98 -27.26
CA SER A 274 -4.18 -6.57 -28.27
C SER A 274 -4.10 -5.83 -29.61
N LEU A 275 -4.08 -4.49 -29.58
CA LEU A 275 -3.93 -3.67 -30.78
C LEU A 275 -2.58 -3.88 -31.45
N GLU A 276 -1.49 -3.98 -30.69
CA GLU A 276 -0.15 -4.29 -31.20
C GLU A 276 -0.12 -5.66 -31.90
N SER A 277 -0.73 -6.68 -31.30
CA SER A 277 -0.87 -8.01 -31.90
C SER A 277 -1.66 -7.96 -33.21
N ALA A 278 -2.80 -7.25 -33.23
CA ALA A 278 -3.60 -7.09 -34.43
C ALA A 278 -2.85 -6.33 -35.53
N GLN A 279 -2.06 -5.31 -35.17
CA GLN A 279 -1.19 -4.61 -36.12
C GLN A 279 -0.10 -5.52 -36.70
N GLN A 280 0.48 -6.41 -35.89
CA GLN A 280 1.46 -7.38 -36.37
C GLN A 280 0.83 -8.38 -37.35
N GLU A 281 -0.40 -8.82 -37.09
CA GLU A 281 -1.14 -9.70 -38.00
C GLU A 281 -1.48 -9.00 -39.32
N ILE A 282 -1.90 -7.73 -39.29
CA ILE A 282 -2.13 -6.94 -40.51
C ILE A 282 -0.84 -6.81 -41.33
N ARG A 283 0.32 -6.61 -40.68
CA ARG A 283 1.62 -6.56 -41.39
C ARG A 283 1.93 -7.89 -42.07
N SER A 284 1.78 -9.02 -41.38
CA SER A 284 2.07 -10.34 -41.97
C SER A 284 1.10 -10.69 -43.10
N GLN A 285 -0.18 -10.35 -42.97
CA GLN A 285 -1.17 -10.50 -44.04
C GLN A 285 -0.83 -9.62 -45.24
N THR A 286 -0.38 -8.38 -45.02
CA THR A 286 0.05 -7.48 -46.10
C THR A 286 1.25 -8.03 -46.86
N GLU A 287 2.24 -8.59 -46.15
CA GLU A 287 3.39 -9.27 -46.76
C GLU A 287 2.97 -10.49 -47.59
N MET A 288 2.02 -11.28 -47.08
CA MET A 288 1.47 -12.44 -47.81
C MET A 288 0.73 -12.02 -49.08
N ILE A 289 -0.08 -10.96 -49.02
CA ILE A 289 -0.77 -10.40 -50.20
C ILE A 289 0.26 -9.96 -51.25
N ALA A 290 1.33 -9.26 -50.85
CA ALA A 290 2.39 -8.84 -51.76
C ALA A 290 3.10 -10.03 -52.42
N MET A 291 3.37 -11.11 -51.67
CA MET A 291 3.94 -12.34 -52.23
C MET A 291 3.00 -13.03 -53.23
N LEU A 292 1.71 -13.13 -52.90
CA LEU A 292 0.70 -13.72 -53.79
C LEU A 292 0.53 -12.89 -55.07
N GLN A 293 0.53 -11.56 -54.98
CA GLN A 293 0.50 -10.68 -56.14
C GLN A 293 1.70 -10.92 -57.05
N LYS A 294 2.91 -10.94 -56.49
CA LYS A 294 4.15 -11.18 -57.25
C LYS A 294 4.16 -12.56 -57.91
N HIS A 295 3.64 -13.58 -57.22
CA HIS A 295 3.46 -14.92 -57.79
C HIS A 295 2.43 -14.92 -58.91
N GLY A 296 1.29 -14.23 -58.73
CA GLY A 296 0.25 -14.06 -59.75
C GLY A 296 0.79 -13.41 -61.02
N GLU A 297 1.59 -12.34 -60.90
CA GLU A 297 2.28 -11.69 -62.01
C GLU A 297 3.26 -12.64 -62.72
N SER A 298 4.06 -13.39 -61.96
CA SER A 298 4.99 -14.38 -62.52
C SER A 298 4.26 -15.49 -63.29
N MET A 299 3.15 -15.99 -62.75
CA MET A 299 2.31 -17.00 -63.43
C MET A 299 1.66 -16.46 -64.69
N LYS A 300 1.20 -15.20 -64.67
CA LYS A 300 0.66 -14.53 -65.85
C LYS A 300 1.71 -14.43 -66.96
N LEU A 301 2.94 -14.01 -66.63
CA LEU A 301 4.05 -13.96 -67.59
C LEU A 301 4.39 -15.35 -68.16
N LYS A 302 4.37 -16.41 -67.33
CA LYS A 302 4.57 -17.79 -67.81
C LYS A 302 3.45 -18.25 -68.75
N LEU A 303 2.20 -17.94 -68.43
CA LEU A 303 1.06 -18.22 -69.30
C LEU A 303 1.20 -17.50 -70.64
N GLU A 304 1.47 -16.20 -70.63
CA GLU A 304 1.72 -15.42 -71.85
C GLU A 304 2.87 -15.99 -72.68
N GLY A 305 3.95 -16.44 -72.05
CA GLY A 305 5.06 -17.14 -72.71
C GLY A 305 4.65 -18.47 -73.34
N MET A 306 3.94 -19.32 -72.59
CA MET A 306 3.44 -20.60 -73.12
C MET A 306 2.45 -20.40 -74.27
N THR A 307 1.56 -19.42 -74.18
CA THR A 307 0.62 -19.10 -75.26
C THR A 307 1.35 -18.73 -76.54
N LYS A 308 2.39 -17.87 -76.47
CA LYS A 308 3.23 -17.55 -77.64
C LYS A 308 3.92 -18.78 -78.22
N THR A 309 4.50 -19.65 -77.37
CA THR A 309 5.14 -20.88 -77.87
C THR A 309 4.12 -21.83 -78.53
N ASN A 310 2.88 -21.86 -78.03
CA ASN A 310 1.83 -22.67 -78.62
C ASN A 310 1.40 -22.10 -79.99
N GLU A 311 1.26 -20.77 -80.11
CA GLU A 311 1.02 -20.08 -81.39
C GLU A 311 2.15 -20.38 -82.40
N GLU A 312 3.41 -20.34 -81.98
CA GLU A 312 4.57 -20.67 -82.82
C GLU A 312 4.54 -22.14 -83.28
N LEU A 313 4.22 -23.08 -82.38
CA LEU A 313 4.08 -24.50 -82.70
C LEU A 313 2.90 -24.77 -83.64
N GLU A 314 1.76 -24.11 -83.44
CA GLU A 314 0.61 -24.20 -84.35
C GLU A 314 0.97 -23.71 -85.75
N LEU A 315 1.70 -22.58 -85.86
CA LEU A 315 2.17 -22.08 -87.15
C LEU A 315 3.18 -23.03 -87.80
N ALA A 316 4.11 -23.60 -87.03
CA ALA A 316 5.06 -24.60 -87.51
C ALA A 316 4.34 -25.86 -88.02
N ASN A 317 3.34 -26.36 -87.28
CA ASN A 317 2.52 -27.48 -87.68
C ASN A 317 1.75 -27.20 -88.98
N GLN A 318 1.13 -26.02 -89.11
CA GLN A 318 0.46 -25.60 -90.35
C GLN A 318 1.43 -25.57 -91.55
N ASN A 319 2.64 -25.05 -91.35
CA ASN A 319 3.66 -25.03 -92.39
C ASN A 319 4.12 -26.45 -92.77
N GLN A 320 4.32 -27.32 -91.77
CA GLN A 320 4.71 -28.70 -92.00
C GLN A 320 3.58 -29.48 -92.71
N GLU A 321 2.32 -29.22 -92.39
CA GLU A 321 1.16 -29.79 -93.08
C GLU A 321 1.11 -29.34 -94.56
N LYS A 322 1.43 -28.07 -94.86
CA LYS A 322 1.56 -27.59 -96.24
C LYS A 322 2.67 -28.32 -96.99
N VAL A 323 3.86 -28.45 -96.37
CA VAL A 323 4.99 -29.18 -96.96
C VAL A 323 4.64 -30.66 -97.19
N LEU A 324 3.93 -31.30 -96.25
CA LEU A 324 3.44 -32.67 -96.42
C LEU A 324 2.47 -32.79 -97.60
N LYS A 325 1.50 -31.89 -97.73
CA LYS A 325 0.58 -31.85 -98.89
C LYS A 325 1.32 -31.64 -100.22
N GLU A 326 2.34 -30.78 -100.24
CA GLU A 326 3.20 -30.61 -101.42
C GLU A 326 4.00 -31.88 -101.74
N HIS A 327 4.54 -32.54 -100.73
CA HIS A 327 5.24 -33.82 -100.90
C HIS A 327 4.31 -34.93 -101.37
N GLU A 328 3.10 -35.04 -100.82
CA GLU A 328 2.07 -35.98 -101.27
C GLU A 328 1.69 -35.74 -102.72
N ALA A 329 1.53 -34.48 -103.14
CA ALA A 329 1.27 -34.11 -104.53
C ALA A 329 2.43 -34.55 -105.44
N LYS A 330 3.68 -34.26 -105.05
CA LYS A 330 4.88 -34.71 -105.77
C LYS A 330 4.96 -36.23 -105.87
N MET A 331 4.70 -36.94 -104.77
CA MET A 331 4.66 -38.41 -104.75
C MET A 331 3.59 -38.97 -105.68
N LYS A 332 2.40 -38.35 -105.72
CA LYS A 332 1.32 -38.73 -106.64
C LYS A 332 1.72 -38.51 -108.11
N ASP A 333 2.39 -37.41 -108.42
CA ASP A 333 2.86 -37.14 -109.78
C ASP A 333 4.02 -38.05 -110.19
N GLN A 334 4.94 -38.34 -109.27
CA GLN A 334 5.96 -39.37 -109.46
C GLN A 334 5.34 -40.75 -109.68
N ALA A 335 4.34 -41.14 -108.88
CA ALA A 335 3.61 -42.40 -109.06
C ALA A 335 2.93 -42.50 -110.44
N LYS A 336 2.31 -41.41 -110.94
CA LYS A 336 1.78 -41.35 -112.31
C LYS A 336 2.89 -41.50 -113.36
N CYS A 337 4.05 -40.88 -113.16
CA CYS A 337 5.18 -40.97 -114.07
C CYS A 337 5.75 -42.39 -114.12
N ILE A 338 5.95 -43.02 -112.96
CA ILE A 338 6.35 -44.42 -112.84
C ILE A 338 5.34 -45.31 -113.57
N HIS A 339 4.03 -45.13 -113.35
CA HIS A 339 3.00 -45.92 -114.02
C HIS A 339 3.04 -45.76 -115.56
N LYS A 340 3.26 -44.54 -116.08
CA LYS A 340 3.46 -44.31 -117.52
C LYS A 340 4.71 -45.02 -118.06
N LEU A 341 5.84 -44.92 -117.35
CA LEU A 341 7.07 -45.61 -117.73
C LEU A 341 6.90 -47.12 -117.70
N GLN A 342 6.16 -47.64 -116.72
CA GLN A 342 5.87 -49.07 -116.58
C GLN A 342 4.98 -49.57 -117.71
N GLY A 343 3.94 -48.82 -118.09
CA GLY A 343 3.13 -49.12 -119.28
C GLY A 343 3.95 -49.11 -120.58
N SER A 344 4.84 -48.12 -120.75
CA SER A 344 5.75 -48.10 -121.92
C SER A 344 6.75 -49.25 -121.92
N LEU A 345 7.24 -49.66 -120.75
CA LEU A 345 8.11 -50.83 -120.60
C LEU A 345 7.37 -52.11 -121.00
N ASP A 346 6.12 -52.28 -120.58
CA ASP A 346 5.28 -53.42 -120.93
C ASP A 346 4.98 -53.47 -122.44
N GLU A 347 4.68 -52.32 -123.06
CA GLU A 347 4.53 -52.20 -124.52
C GLU A 347 5.82 -52.62 -125.25
N LYS A 348 6.98 -52.14 -124.80
CA LYS A 348 8.28 -52.52 -125.36
C LYS A 348 8.57 -54.01 -125.13
N ALA A 349 8.22 -54.56 -123.97
CA ALA A 349 8.37 -55.98 -123.66
C ALA A 349 7.48 -56.85 -124.57
N ALA A 350 6.24 -56.43 -124.83
CA ALA A 350 5.33 -57.08 -125.77
C ALA A 350 5.87 -57.03 -127.21
N LEU A 351 6.41 -55.87 -127.63
CA LEU A 351 7.05 -55.71 -128.93
C LEU A 351 8.26 -56.64 -129.09
N VAL A 352 9.12 -56.73 -128.07
CA VAL A 352 10.26 -57.67 -128.06
C VAL A 352 9.79 -59.12 -128.17
N LYS A 353 8.69 -59.48 -127.50
CA LYS A 353 8.11 -60.83 -127.57
C LYS A 353 7.58 -61.15 -128.97
N SER A 354 6.92 -60.19 -129.62
CA SER A 354 6.45 -60.29 -131.01
C SER A 354 7.62 -60.43 -131.99
N LEU A 355 8.63 -59.55 -131.90
CA LEU A 355 9.83 -59.62 -132.74
C LEU A 355 10.61 -60.92 -132.52
N LYS A 356 10.64 -61.47 -131.30
CA LYS A 356 11.21 -62.81 -131.04
C LYS A 356 10.43 -63.93 -131.74
N ALA A 357 9.10 -63.84 -131.80
CA ALA A 357 8.28 -64.81 -132.50
C ALA A 357 8.48 -64.72 -134.02
N GLU A 358 8.53 -63.50 -134.55
CA GLU A 358 8.83 -63.24 -135.97
C GLU A 358 10.22 -63.74 -136.36
N LYS A 359 11.24 -63.48 -135.53
CA LYS A 359 12.60 -64.02 -135.71
C LYS A 359 12.60 -65.56 -135.74
N LYS A 360 11.80 -66.23 -134.90
CA LYS A 360 11.68 -67.70 -134.94
C LYS A 360 11.01 -68.19 -136.22
N SER A 361 10.00 -67.49 -136.72
CA SER A 361 9.33 -67.81 -137.99
C SER A 361 10.32 -67.70 -139.16
N MET A 362 11.01 -66.57 -139.29
CA MET A 362 12.00 -66.40 -140.35
C MET A 362 13.14 -67.42 -140.25
N GLN A 363 13.55 -67.82 -139.04
CA GLN A 363 14.53 -68.88 -138.87
C GLN A 363 14.03 -70.25 -139.37
N ALA A 364 12.73 -70.53 -139.23
CA ALA A 364 12.12 -71.74 -139.78
C ALA A 364 12.07 -71.71 -141.33
N ASP A 365 11.76 -70.55 -141.91
CA ASP A 365 11.74 -70.35 -143.37
C ASP A 365 13.14 -70.50 -143.99
N ILE A 366 14.19 -69.99 -143.32
CA ILE A 366 15.59 -70.18 -143.75
C ILE A 366 15.95 -71.67 -143.78
N ASN A 367 15.51 -72.44 -142.78
CA ASN A 367 15.80 -73.88 -142.72
C ASN A 367 15.08 -74.67 -143.82
N SER A 368 13.85 -74.29 -144.21
CA SER A 368 13.16 -74.96 -145.33
C SER A 368 13.84 -74.63 -146.67
N LEU A 369 14.21 -73.37 -146.90
CA LEU A 369 14.92 -72.96 -148.12
C LEU A 369 16.30 -73.62 -148.27
N GLN A 370 17.00 -73.87 -147.16
CA GLN A 370 18.25 -74.64 -147.19
C GLN A 370 18.03 -76.11 -147.59
N LYS A 371 16.90 -76.70 -147.20
CA LYS A 371 16.54 -78.06 -147.58
C LYS A 371 16.20 -78.15 -149.08
N ASP A 372 15.40 -77.23 -149.59
CA ASP A 372 15.01 -77.17 -151.00
C ASP A 372 16.23 -76.96 -151.91
N LYS A 373 17.20 -76.15 -151.47
CA LYS A 373 18.47 -75.95 -152.17
C LYS A 373 19.27 -77.26 -152.30
N ALA A 374 19.35 -78.06 -151.24
CA ALA A 374 20.07 -79.33 -151.26
C ALA A 374 19.42 -80.37 -152.19
N GLU A 375 18.09 -80.40 -152.26
CA GLU A 375 17.34 -81.29 -153.16
C GLU A 375 17.54 -80.93 -154.65
N LEU A 376 17.59 -79.62 -154.98
CA LEU A 376 17.88 -79.15 -156.34
C LEU A 376 19.32 -79.44 -156.77
N GLU A 377 20.30 -79.29 -155.87
CA GLU A 377 21.71 -79.62 -156.16
C GLU A 377 21.89 -81.12 -156.46
N GLN A 378 21.13 -81.99 -155.78
CA GLN A 378 21.13 -83.44 -156.03
C GLN A 378 20.54 -83.79 -157.41
N GLN A 379 19.45 -83.13 -157.82
CA GLN A 379 18.83 -83.35 -159.14
C GLN A 379 19.77 -82.97 -160.30
N VAL A 380 20.59 -81.93 -160.13
CA VAL A 380 21.55 -81.49 -161.14
C VAL A 380 22.67 -82.52 -161.36
N GLN A 381 23.15 -83.18 -160.30
CA GLN A 381 24.16 -84.24 -160.40
C GLN A 381 23.64 -85.48 -161.17
N ASP A 382 22.40 -85.89 -160.90
CA ASP A 382 21.80 -87.07 -161.55
C ASP A 382 21.61 -86.88 -163.06
N LEU A 383 21.20 -85.67 -163.49
CA LEU A 383 21.05 -85.35 -164.90
C LEU A 383 22.40 -85.30 -165.65
N GLN A 384 23.46 -84.83 -165.01
CA GLN A 384 24.81 -84.86 -165.58
C GLN A 384 25.35 -86.28 -165.79
N ALA A 385 25.03 -87.22 -164.89
CA ALA A 385 25.44 -88.62 -165.02
C ALA A 385 24.72 -89.35 -166.18
N GLN A 386 23.46 -89.00 -166.45
CA GLN A 386 22.68 -89.60 -167.54
C GLN A 386 23.15 -89.15 -168.93
N LEU A 387 23.66 -87.92 -169.05
CA LEU A 387 24.13 -87.35 -170.31
C LEU A 387 25.41 -88.04 -170.81
N ARG A 388 26.39 -88.28 -169.92
CA ARG A 388 27.62 -89.03 -170.23
C ARG A 388 27.37 -90.44 -170.77
N LYS A 389 26.40 -91.16 -170.17
CA LYS A 389 26.04 -92.53 -170.61
C LYS A 389 25.48 -92.58 -172.03
N LYS A 390 24.79 -91.52 -172.49
CA LYS A 390 24.24 -91.47 -173.86
C LYS A 390 25.30 -91.08 -174.90
N GLU A 391 26.29 -90.28 -174.53
CA GLU A 391 27.41 -89.92 -175.43
C GLU A 391 28.31 -91.12 -175.75
N GLU A 392 28.64 -91.96 -174.75
CA GLU A 392 29.43 -93.18 -174.96
C GLU A 392 28.74 -94.19 -175.90
N ALA A 393 27.41 -94.32 -175.79
CA ALA A 393 26.63 -95.22 -176.64
C ALA A 393 26.59 -94.79 -178.13
N LEU A 394 26.66 -93.48 -178.41
CA LEU A 394 26.70 -92.93 -179.75
C LEU A 394 28.05 -93.15 -180.45
N GLN A 395 29.14 -93.09 -179.69
CA GLN A 395 30.50 -93.33 -180.21
C GLN A 395 30.69 -94.78 -180.67
N ILE A 396 30.10 -95.75 -179.95
CA ILE A 396 30.14 -97.17 -180.31
C ILE A 396 29.38 -97.46 -181.61
N LYS A 397 28.21 -96.82 -181.80
CA LYS A 397 27.41 -96.97 -183.03
C LYS A 397 28.09 -96.36 -184.26
N SER A 398 28.87 -95.29 -184.09
CA SER A 398 29.62 -94.67 -185.20
C SER A 398 30.74 -95.58 -185.73
N ASN A 399 31.48 -96.25 -184.84
CA ASN A 399 32.59 -97.13 -185.21
C ASN A 399 32.14 -98.45 -185.86
N GLN A 400 30.93 -98.96 -185.54
CA GLN A 400 30.36 -100.14 -186.20
C GLN A 400 29.90 -99.86 -187.64
N ALA A 401 29.39 -98.65 -187.91
CA ALA A 401 28.94 -98.26 -189.26
C ALA A 401 30.12 -98.13 -190.26
N ALA A 402 31.27 -97.63 -189.79
CA ALA A 402 32.48 -97.52 -190.62
C ALA A 402 33.05 -98.89 -191.05
N LYS A 403 32.86 -99.93 -190.24
CA LYS A 403 33.34 -101.29 -190.53
C LYS A 403 32.50 -102.01 -191.59
N MET A 404 31.17 -101.91 -191.54
CA MET A 404 30.28 -102.52 -192.53
C MET A 404 30.37 -101.86 -193.92
N SER A 405 30.74 -100.57 -193.98
CA SER A 405 31.00 -99.87 -195.25
C SER A 405 32.22 -100.42 -195.99
N ALA A 406 33.27 -100.82 -195.26
CA ALA A 406 34.51 -101.33 -195.86
C ALA A 406 34.37 -102.75 -196.44
N ASP A 407 33.50 -103.57 -195.86
CA ASP A 407 33.24 -104.94 -196.33
C ASP A 407 32.36 -104.97 -197.59
N LEU A 408 31.50 -103.96 -197.78
CA LEU A 408 30.64 -103.81 -198.97
C LEU A 408 31.45 -103.44 -200.24
N ASP A 409 32.51 -102.65 -200.11
CA ASP A 409 33.36 -102.27 -201.24
C ASP A 409 34.30 -103.39 -201.69
N LYS A 410 34.69 -104.30 -200.77
CA LYS A 410 35.48 -105.49 -201.11
C LYS A 410 34.67 -106.51 -201.90
N LEU A 411 33.38 -106.70 -201.58
CA LEU A 411 32.52 -107.64 -202.31
C LEU A 411 32.16 -107.15 -203.70
N LYS A 412 31.95 -105.83 -203.90
CA LYS A 412 31.69 -105.25 -205.23
C LYS A 412 32.86 -105.45 -206.20
N LYS A 413 34.10 -105.24 -205.74
CA LYS A 413 35.31 -105.42 -206.57
C LYS A 413 35.58 -106.88 -206.95
N MET A 414 35.14 -107.84 -206.15
CA MET A 414 35.34 -109.26 -206.45
C MET A 414 34.37 -109.78 -207.52
N GLN A 415 33.16 -109.23 -207.60
CA GLN A 415 32.16 -109.72 -208.56
C GLN A 415 32.36 -109.14 -209.98
N GLU A 416 32.85 -107.91 -210.12
CA GLU A 416 33.22 -107.33 -211.42
C GLU A 416 34.42 -108.06 -212.08
N MET A 417 35.26 -108.75 -211.28
CA MET A 417 36.41 -109.47 -211.80
C MET A 417 36.06 -110.83 -212.45
N ILE A 418 34.89 -111.42 -212.15
CA ILE A 418 34.45 -112.67 -212.85
C ILE A 418 33.78 -112.36 -214.19
N GLN A 419 33.29 -111.14 -214.42
CA GLN A 419 32.68 -110.74 -215.70
C GLN A 419 33.67 -110.35 -216.80
N SER A 420 34.98 -110.27 -216.54
CA SER A 420 35.95 -109.68 -217.48
C SER A 420 37.00 -110.61 -218.10
N ILE A 421 36.95 -111.96 -217.88
CA ILE A 421 38.00 -112.87 -218.41
C ILE A 421 37.53 -113.98 -219.37
N SER A 422 36.23 -114.30 -219.55
CA SER A 422 35.84 -115.39 -220.48
C SER A 422 34.88 -115.01 -221.61
N ALA A 423 35.23 -113.94 -222.35
CA ALA A 423 34.85 -113.80 -223.77
C ALA A 423 35.91 -112.97 -224.51
N GLY A 424 36.93 -113.64 -225.07
CA GLY A 424 37.85 -113.00 -226.01
C GLY A 424 39.13 -113.78 -226.36
N VAL A 425 39.02 -114.68 -227.35
CA VAL A 425 40.04 -115.32 -228.22
C VAL A 425 40.31 -116.83 -228.00
N MET A 426 39.86 -117.56 -229.04
CA MET A 426 39.81 -119.01 -229.34
C MET A 426 38.69 -119.82 -228.68
#